data_AF-A0A5J5R799-F1
#
_entry.id   AF-A0A5J5R799-F1
#
_cell.length_a   1.000
_cell.length_b   1.000
_cell.length_c   1.000
_cell.angle_alpha   90.00
_cell.angle_beta   90.00
_cell.angle_gamma   90.00
#
_symmetry.space_group_name_H-M   'P 1'
#
loop_
_entity.id
_entity.type
_entity.pdbx_description
1 polymer ?
#
loop_
_entity_poly.entity_id
_entity_poly.type
_entity_poly.pdbx_seq_one_letter_code
_entity_poly.pdbx_strand_id
1 'polypeptide(L)'
;MRLLTGASSDDSFRFEVDPLSVTTFGPTVIVEGCDHSRSISWVHAWTVTDGIITQVREYLNTSLTVTRLGNSTQSPPSDYNPSSSSSSSTGEITSVHCPSVWESSFSNRVGKSVPGLVLAI
;
A
#
# COMPACT_ATOMS: atom_id res chain seq x y z
N MET A 1 13.80 -8.42 12.10
CA MET A 1 13.66 -6.97 12.34
C MET A 1 13.02 -6.82 13.71
N ARG A 2 13.74 -6.32 14.73
CA ARG A 2 13.24 -6.19 16.13
C ARG A 2 13.38 -4.77 16.69
N LEU A 3 13.92 -3.85 15.87
CA LEU A 3 14.26 -2.50 16.28
C LEU A 3 13.02 -1.59 16.34
N LEU A 4 12.18 -1.61 15.30
CA LEU A 4 10.91 -0.87 15.27
C LEU A 4 9.89 -1.42 16.28
N THR A 5 10.15 -2.60 16.84
CA THR A 5 9.34 -3.20 17.91
C THR A 5 9.89 -2.90 19.30
N GLY A 6 10.98 -2.12 19.42
CA GLY A 6 11.63 -1.79 20.70
C GLY A 6 12.27 -3.00 21.41
N ALA A 7 12.38 -4.15 20.74
CA ALA A 7 12.88 -5.40 21.31
C ALA A 7 14.41 -5.58 21.15
N SER A 8 15.09 -4.53 20.67
CA SER A 8 16.54 -4.49 20.50
C SER A 8 17.14 -3.54 21.51
N SER A 9 18.02 -4.04 22.36
CA SER A 9 18.76 -3.27 23.38
C SER A 9 20.10 -2.72 22.86
N ASP A 10 20.47 -3.01 21.61
CA ASP A 10 21.74 -2.59 21.02
C ASP A 10 21.67 -1.16 20.46
N ASP A 11 22.49 -0.28 21.04
CA ASP A 11 22.55 1.17 20.78
C ASP A 11 23.29 1.52 19.47
N SER A 12 23.97 0.55 18.84
CA SER A 12 24.80 0.76 17.64
C SER A 12 24.19 0.23 16.34
N PHE A 13 22.89 -0.11 16.31
CA PHE A 13 22.29 -0.67 15.11
C PHE A 13 22.15 0.39 14.01
N ARG A 14 22.99 0.29 12.98
CA ARG A 14 22.83 1.04 11.74
C ARG A 14 21.82 0.30 10.88
N PHE A 15 20.72 0.97 10.54
CA PHE A 15 19.75 0.44 9.57
C PHE A 15 20.42 0.49 8.19
N GLU A 16 21.06 -0.60 7.79
CA GLU A 16 21.52 -0.78 6.42
C GLU A 16 20.28 -1.03 5.56
N VAL A 17 19.72 0.06 5.06
CA VAL A 17 18.58 0.04 4.14
C VAL A 17 19.15 0.01 2.76
N ASP A 18 19.05 -1.14 2.12
CA ASP A 18 19.19 -1.25 0.67
C ASP A 18 17.77 -1.48 0.11
N PRO A 19 16.94 -0.44 0.01
CA PRO A 19 15.58 -0.59 -0.46
C PRO A 19 15.61 -0.94 -1.94
N LEU A 20 14.84 -1.96 -2.31
CA LEU A 20 14.67 -2.37 -3.69
C LEU A 20 13.80 -1.38 -4.45
N SER A 21 12.77 -0.85 -3.78
CA SER A 21 11.94 0.21 -4.34
C SER A 21 11.39 1.13 -3.26
N VAL A 22 11.23 2.40 -3.63
CA VAL A 22 10.60 3.43 -2.80
C VAL A 22 9.59 4.17 -3.67
N THR A 23 8.36 4.32 -3.19
CA THR A 23 7.31 5.09 -3.87
C THR A 23 6.46 5.85 -2.85
N THR A 24 5.73 6.86 -3.32
CA THR A 24 4.94 7.76 -2.47
C THR A 24 3.53 7.96 -3.00
N PHE A 25 2.56 7.98 -2.09
CA PHE A 25 1.16 8.27 -2.35
C PHE A 25 0.63 9.25 -1.31
N GLY A 26 0.64 10.55 -1.65
CA GLY A 26 0.29 11.61 -0.70
C GLY A 26 1.22 11.54 0.53
N PRO A 27 0.70 11.46 1.77
CA PRO A 27 1.51 11.35 2.98
C PRO A 27 2.07 9.93 3.20
N THR A 28 1.68 8.95 2.39
CA THR A 28 2.10 7.56 2.56
C THR A 28 3.35 7.28 1.74
N VAL A 29 4.41 6.76 2.37
CA VAL A 29 5.63 6.28 1.70
C VAL A 29 5.65 4.76 1.80
N ILE A 30 5.87 4.08 0.67
CA ILE A 30 6.03 2.63 0.60
C ILE A 30 7.49 2.34 0.28
N VAL A 31 8.11 1.50 1.10
CA VAL A 31 9.49 1.03 0.94
C VAL A 31 9.47 -0.49 0.90
N GLU A 32 9.93 -1.08 -0.20
CA GLU A 32 10.13 -2.53 -0.32
C GLU A 32 11.61 -2.84 -0.23
N GLY A 33 11.94 -3.89 0.51
CA GLY A 33 13.28 -4.43 0.58
C GLY A 33 13.29 -5.91 0.90
N CYS A 34 14.48 -6.48 0.96
CA CYS A 34 14.67 -7.83 1.43
C CYS A 34 15.97 -7.95 2.22
N ASP A 35 16.01 -8.94 3.09
CA ASP A 35 17.22 -9.42 3.70
C ASP A 35 17.59 -10.75 3.05
N HIS A 36 18.55 -10.70 2.13
CA HIS A 36 19.04 -11.88 1.41
C HIS A 36 19.63 -12.93 2.36
N SER A 37 20.33 -12.50 3.41
CA SER A 37 20.97 -13.41 4.39
C SER A 37 19.94 -14.21 5.18
N ARG A 38 18.83 -13.56 5.55
CA ARG A 38 17.74 -14.19 6.30
C ARG A 38 16.63 -14.73 5.41
N SER A 39 16.69 -14.50 4.09
CA SER A 39 15.65 -14.85 3.12
C SER A 39 14.28 -14.29 3.51
N ILE A 40 14.24 -13.03 3.96
CA ILE A 40 13.01 -12.33 4.38
C ILE A 40 12.74 -11.19 3.42
N SER A 41 11.52 -11.11 2.87
CA SER A 41 11.04 -9.89 2.20
C SER A 41 10.29 -9.01 3.18
N TRP A 42 10.34 -7.70 2.98
CA TRP A 42 9.65 -6.74 3.81
C TRP A 42 9.12 -5.57 3.00
N VAL A 43 7.95 -5.07 3.41
CA VAL A 43 7.40 -3.79 2.95
C VAL A 43 7.09 -2.95 4.17
N HIS A 44 7.56 -1.70 4.17
CA HIS A 44 7.17 -0.71 5.16
C HIS A 44 6.26 0.34 4.52
N ALA A 45 5.15 0.63 5.20
CA ALA A 45 4.26 1.74 4.87
C ALA A 45 4.37 2.79 5.98
N TRP A 46 4.89 3.96 5.63
CA TRP A 46 5.05 5.09 6.55
C TRP A 46 4.01 6.15 6.27
N THR A 47 3.49 6.78 7.31
CA THR A 47 2.80 8.06 7.18
C THR A 47 3.76 9.16 7.59
N VAL A 48 3.96 10.15 6.72
CA VAL A 48 4.86 11.28 6.94
C VAL A 48 4.04 12.56 7.07
N THR A 49 4.34 13.35 8.10
CA THR A 49 3.74 14.66 8.36
C THR A 49 4.83 15.60 8.83
N ASP A 50 4.95 16.78 8.21
CA ASP A 50 5.98 17.78 8.52
C ASP A 50 7.42 17.23 8.50
N GLY A 51 7.71 16.31 7.57
CA GLY A 51 9.01 15.66 7.46
C GLY A 51 9.30 14.59 8.53
N ILE A 52 8.33 14.30 9.40
CA ILE A 52 8.44 13.31 10.47
C ILE A 52 7.59 12.08 10.12
N ILE A 53 8.15 10.89 10.30
CA ILE A 53 7.38 9.65 10.23
C ILE A 53 6.50 9.55 11.48
N THR A 54 5.19 9.64 11.30
CA THR A 54 4.20 9.61 12.40
C THR A 54 3.57 8.24 12.59
N GLN A 55 3.59 7.39 11.56
CA GLN A 55 3.13 5.99 11.63
C GLN A 55 4.04 5.08 10.82
N VAL A 56 4.21 3.86 11.31
CA VAL A 56 4.94 2.79 10.61
C VAL A 56 4.13 1.51 10.67
N ARG A 57 3.91 0.89 9.51
CA ARG A 57 3.40 -0.48 9.39
C ARG A 57 4.44 -1.32 8.67
N GLU A 58 4.80 -2.45 9.26
CA GLU A 58 5.74 -3.41 8.69
C GLU A 58 4.99 -4.68 8.27
N TYR A 59 5.23 -5.12 7.04
CA TYR A 59 4.73 -6.36 6.47
C TYR A 59 5.92 -7.25 6.13
N LEU A 60 6.11 -8.33 6.90
CA LEU A 60 7.17 -9.31 6.67
C LEU A 60 6.63 -10.51 5.92
N ASN A 61 7.34 -11.00 4.90
CA ASN A 61 6.98 -12.15 4.08
C ASN A 61 5.48 -12.15 3.70
N THR A 62 5.01 -10.99 3.24
CA THR A 62 3.60 -10.72 2.90
C THR A 62 3.61 -9.94 1.59
N SER A 63 2.79 -10.37 0.63
CA SER A 63 2.59 -9.63 -0.63
C SER A 63 1.68 -8.45 -0.36
N LEU A 64 2.10 -7.24 -0.73
CA LEU A 64 1.30 -6.03 -0.53
C LEU A 64 0.88 -5.45 -1.87
N THR A 65 -0.42 -5.22 -2.04
CA THR A 65 -1.00 -4.48 -3.16
C THR A 65 -1.58 -3.19 -2.63
N VAL A 66 -1.16 -2.06 -3.18
CA VAL A 66 -1.71 -0.74 -2.82
C VAL A 66 -2.80 -0.39 -3.82
N THR A 67 -3.99 -0.09 -3.33
CA THR A 67 -5.13 0.31 -4.16
C THR A 67 -5.61 1.69 -3.76
N ARG A 68 -6.05 2.47 -4.75
CA ARG A 68 -6.71 3.75 -4.45
C ARG A 68 -8.18 3.50 -4.16
N LEU A 69 -8.65 3.94 -3.00
CA LEU A 69 -10.06 3.84 -2.60
C LEU A 69 -10.69 5.23 -2.63
N GLY A 70 -11.40 5.57 -3.71
CA GLY A 70 -12.07 6.86 -3.81
C GLY A 70 -12.59 7.19 -5.20
N ASN A 71 -13.69 7.97 -5.22
CA ASN A 71 -14.62 8.13 -6.34
C ASN A 71 -13.95 8.27 -7.70
N SER A 72 -14.42 7.46 -8.65
CA SER A 72 -14.46 7.86 -10.05
C SER A 72 -14.97 9.30 -10.08
N THR A 73 -14.08 10.27 -10.32
CA THR A 73 -14.52 11.57 -10.79
C THR A 73 -15.20 11.24 -12.11
N GLN A 74 -16.52 11.02 -12.05
CA GLN A 74 -17.37 11.21 -13.20
C GLN A 74 -17.09 12.64 -13.64
N SER A 75 -16.14 12.78 -14.56
CA SER A 75 -16.16 13.91 -15.47
C SER A 75 -17.60 13.93 -15.98
N PRO A 76 -18.39 14.99 -15.75
CA PRO A 76 -19.65 15.07 -16.47
C PRO A 76 -19.28 14.94 -17.95
N PRO A 77 -19.94 14.07 -18.73
CA PRO A 77 -19.90 14.25 -20.17
C PRO A 77 -20.46 15.66 -20.37
N SER A 78 -19.59 16.59 -20.77
CA SER A 78 -20.04 17.82 -21.38
C SER A 78 -21.01 17.40 -22.50
N ASP A 79 -22.25 17.88 -22.35
CA ASP A 79 -23.34 17.77 -23.32
C ASP A 79 -24.13 16.46 -23.33
N TYR A 80 -24.93 16.17 -22.29
CA TYR A 80 -26.13 15.35 -22.49
C TYR A 80 -27.35 15.84 -21.69
N ASN A 81 -28.44 15.99 -22.45
CA ASN A 81 -29.74 16.57 -22.18
C ASN A 81 -30.51 15.88 -21.00
N PRO A 82 -31.15 16.61 -20.07
CA PRO A 82 -31.89 15.98 -18.99
C PRO A 82 -33.31 15.66 -19.44
N SER A 83 -33.55 14.41 -19.83
CA SER A 83 -34.90 13.86 -19.89
C SER A 83 -34.97 12.57 -19.08
N SER A 84 -35.57 12.71 -17.90
CA SER A 84 -36.43 11.76 -17.21
C SER A 84 -35.97 10.30 -17.05
N SER A 85 -35.76 9.89 -15.80
CA SER A 85 -36.54 8.78 -15.24
C SER A 85 -36.43 8.74 -13.71
N SER A 86 -37.59 8.57 -13.11
CA SER A 86 -37.83 8.42 -11.67
C SER A 86 -37.61 6.99 -11.19
N SER A 87 -37.01 6.87 -10.00
CA SER A 87 -37.16 5.82 -8.98
C SER A 87 -36.93 4.35 -9.33
N SER A 88 -35.88 3.77 -8.74
CA SER A 88 -35.95 2.42 -8.14
C SER A 88 -34.86 2.29 -7.07
N SER A 89 -35.26 2.12 -5.81
CA SER A 89 -34.38 1.83 -4.67
C SER A 89 -33.96 0.36 -4.68
N THR A 90 -33.20 -0.03 -5.70
CA THR A 90 -32.43 -1.27 -5.69
C THR A 90 -31.01 -0.86 -5.35
N GLY A 91 -30.42 -1.41 -4.30
CA GLY A 91 -29.04 -1.13 -3.94
C GLY A 91 -28.10 -1.59 -5.07
N GLU A 92 -27.90 -0.75 -6.08
CA GLU A 92 -26.86 -0.92 -7.07
C GLU A 92 -25.54 -0.87 -6.31
N ILE A 93 -24.87 -2.02 -6.23
CA ILE A 93 -23.48 -2.09 -5.79
C ILE A 93 -22.72 -1.25 -6.81
N THR A 94 -22.51 0.03 -6.50
CA THR A 94 -21.60 0.86 -7.27
C THR A 94 -20.27 0.11 -7.29
N SER A 95 -19.82 -0.28 -8.47
CA SER A 95 -18.51 -0.91 -8.63
C SER A 95 -17.47 0.11 -8.21
N VAL A 96 -17.05 0.04 -6.95
CA VAL A 96 -15.93 0.81 -6.44
C VAL A 96 -14.69 0.28 -7.14
N HIS A 97 -14.33 0.94 -8.24
CA HIS A 97 -13.11 0.62 -8.96
C HIS A 97 -11.92 1.03 -8.06
N CYS A 98 -11.26 0.03 -7.48
CA CYS A 98 -10.08 0.20 -6.63
C CYS A 98 -8.84 -0.24 -7.42
N PRO A 99 -8.30 0.60 -8.34
CA PRO A 99 -7.17 0.19 -9.15
C PRO A 99 -5.97 -0.08 -8.27
N SER A 100 -5.28 -1.18 -8.55
CA SER A 100 -3.92 -1.42 -8.07
C SER A 100 -3.01 -0.34 -8.65
N VAL A 101 -2.31 0.38 -7.78
CA VAL A 101 -1.36 1.43 -8.17
C VAL A 101 0.08 1.04 -7.85
N TRP A 102 0.28 -0.02 -7.07
CA TRP A 102 1.58 -0.60 -6.78
C TRP A 102 1.44 -2.00 -6.21
N GLU A 103 2.39 -2.87 -6.51
CA GLU A 103 2.45 -4.24 -6.01
C GLU A 103 3.89 -4.59 -5.62
N SER A 104 4.03 -5.31 -4.51
CA SER A 104 5.33 -5.84 -4.07
C SER A 104 5.90 -6.82 -5.08
N SER A 105 7.18 -6.70 -5.38
CA SER A 105 7.90 -7.51 -6.37
C SER A 105 8.41 -8.85 -5.84
N PHE A 106 8.60 -8.97 -4.51
CA PHE A 106 9.29 -10.14 -3.92
C PHE A 106 8.42 -11.37 -3.70
N SER A 107 7.10 -11.25 -3.75
CA SER A 107 6.14 -12.34 -3.54
C SER A 107 6.34 -13.50 -4.52
N ASN A 108 6.86 -13.22 -5.72
CA ASN A 108 6.99 -14.19 -6.80
C ASN A 108 8.40 -14.82 -6.90
N ARG A 109 9.38 -14.39 -6.11
CA ARG A 109 10.81 -14.73 -6.35
C ARG A 109 11.30 -16.00 -5.63
N VAL A 110 10.61 -16.47 -4.59
CA VAL A 110 11.14 -17.54 -3.70
C VAL A 110 10.37 -18.86 -3.84
N GLY A 111 9.38 -18.94 -4.72
CA GLY A 111 8.56 -20.16 -4.92
C GLY A 111 7.75 -20.58 -3.67
N LYS A 112 7.71 -19.73 -2.65
CA LYS A 112 6.91 -19.91 -1.43
C LYS A 112 5.71 -18.97 -1.53
N SER A 113 4.51 -19.51 -1.34
CA SER A 113 3.33 -18.66 -1.20
C SER A 113 3.41 -17.87 0.11
N VAL A 114 3.03 -16.61 0.04
CA VAL A 114 2.90 -15.70 1.18
C VAL A 114 1.46 -15.18 1.22
N PRO A 115 0.94 -14.81 2.40
CA PRO A 115 -0.35 -14.12 2.46
C PRO A 115 -0.30 -12.82 1.62
N GLY A 116 -1.42 -12.52 0.97
CA GLY A 116 -1.62 -11.25 0.26
C GLY A 116 -2.44 -10.28 1.12
N LEU A 117 -2.06 -9.02 1.12
CA LEU A 117 -2.78 -7.94 1.80
C LEU A 117 -2.98 -6.77 0.85
N VAL A 118 -4.16 -6.14 0.93
CA VAL A 118 -4.49 -4.92 0.18
C VAL A 118 -4.44 -3.73 1.12
N LEU A 119 -3.62 -2.73 0.78
CA LEU A 119 -3.58 -1.44 1.45
C LEU A 119 -4.37 -0.43 0.62
N ALA A 120 -5.56 -0.10 1.09
CA ALA A 120 -6.33 1.02 0.53
C ALA A 120 -5.73 2.36 1.01
N ILE A 121 -5.53 3.27 0.06
CA ILE A 121 -5.05 4.64 0.27
C ILE A 121 -6.01 5.67 -0.33
#